data_AF-A0A932H9P9-F1
#
_entry.id   AF-A0A932H9P9-F1
#
_cell.length_a   1.000
_cell.length_b   1.000
_cell.length_c   1.000
_cell.angle_alpha   90.00
_cell.angle_beta   90.00
_cell.angle_gamma   90.00
#
_symmetry.space_group_name_H-M   'P 1'
#
loop_
_entity.id
_entity.type
_entity.pdbx_description
1 polymer ?
#
loop_
_entity_poly.entity_id
_entity_poly.type
_entity_poly.pdbx_seq_one_letter_code
_entity_poly.pdbx_strand_id
1 'polypeptide(L)'
;MKIDELSTHFALASEWFVDWFDCLRQPFSTAEQALKDCASEKDGLRRAFRLWAVSFLIGLVLQLPVYELLNMEWQKAGFLLPNALLLLLIFLATGVAIHLGLRVTRVPSNLVETCLIYAVIFAGHAPFFTLLLYPSLIDRLSLLQTAKMQGTGFWDAMIQMGAQIHQASLGYRERSVVGVVADAIRWPVGFLYSGAIMVLMQRALAARYNADRYPVFLGISLAIGVFSIFPLVILSLMYGFLLYIAL
;
A
#
# COMPACT_ATOMS: atom_id res chain seq x y z
N MET A 1 -31.04 13.26 5.15
CA MET A 1 -30.05 13.11 6.24
C MET A 1 -30.24 14.28 7.18
N LYS A 2 -30.50 14.04 8.46
CA LYS A 2 -30.70 15.10 9.44
C LYS A 2 -29.35 15.73 9.80
N ILE A 3 -29.33 17.01 10.17
CA ILE A 3 -28.09 17.74 10.52
C ILE A 3 -27.34 17.03 11.67
N ASP A 4 -28.07 16.45 12.63
CA ASP A 4 -27.51 15.70 13.77
C ASP A 4 -26.84 14.37 13.37
N GLU A 5 -27.31 13.73 12.31
CA GLU A 5 -26.66 12.52 11.75
C GLU A 5 -25.34 12.90 11.10
N LEU A 6 -25.32 14.02 10.38
CA LEU A 6 -24.14 14.54 9.69
C LEU A 6 -23.03 14.93 10.68
N SER A 7 -23.39 15.58 11.79
CA SER A 7 -22.43 15.92 12.86
C SER A 7 -21.84 14.67 13.51
N THR A 8 -22.64 13.62 13.73
CA THR A 8 -22.17 12.35 14.29
C THR A 8 -21.19 11.65 13.36
N HIS A 9 -21.49 11.61 12.06
CA HIS A 9 -20.59 11.05 11.05
C HIS A 9 -19.28 11.83 10.93
N PHE A 10 -19.34 13.16 11.01
CA PHE A 10 -18.15 14.01 10.97
C PHE A 10 -17.25 13.78 12.20
N ALA A 11 -17.85 13.69 13.40
CA ALA A 11 -17.12 13.39 14.63
C ALA A 11 -16.41 12.03 14.56
N LEU A 12 -17.10 10.99 14.07
CA LEU A 12 -16.50 9.68 13.85
C LEU A 12 -15.36 9.74 12.83
N ALA A 13 -15.56 10.39 11.68
CA ALA A 13 -14.51 10.54 10.68
C ALA A 13 -13.26 11.26 11.23
N SER A 14 -13.48 12.31 12.04
CA SER A 14 -12.39 13.03 12.72
C SER A 14 -11.63 12.13 13.70
N GLU A 15 -12.33 11.34 14.50
CA GLU A 15 -11.70 10.37 15.43
C GLU A 15 -10.85 9.35 14.65
N TRP A 16 -11.37 8.84 13.53
CA TRP A 16 -10.66 7.87 12.70
C TRP A 16 -9.40 8.47 12.07
N PHE A 17 -9.45 9.74 11.70
CA PHE A 17 -8.29 10.47 11.19
C PHE A 17 -7.24 10.72 12.28
N VAL A 18 -7.66 11.08 13.50
CA VAL A 18 -6.75 11.25 14.65
C VAL A 18 -6.05 9.93 14.96
N ASP A 19 -6.78 8.82 15.01
CA ASP A 19 -6.18 7.49 15.22
C ASP A 19 -5.16 7.15 14.14
N TRP A 20 -5.49 7.42 12.87
CA TRP A 20 -4.55 7.24 11.76
C TRP A 20 -3.31 8.11 11.94
N PHE A 21 -3.46 9.38 12.33
CA PHE A 21 -2.34 10.28 12.56
C PHE A 21 -1.44 9.82 13.73
N ASP A 22 -2.02 9.31 14.81
CA ASP A 22 -1.26 8.74 15.92
C ASP A 22 -0.51 7.45 15.53
N CYS A 23 -1.04 6.66 14.58
CA CYS A 23 -0.28 5.55 13.99
C CYS A 23 1.01 6.04 13.31
N LEU A 24 1.00 7.23 12.70
CA LEU A 24 2.19 7.80 12.06
C LEU A 24 3.19 8.37 13.07
N ARG A 25 2.66 9.09 14.07
CA ARG A 25 3.47 9.82 15.05
C ARG A 25 4.13 8.90 16.06
N GLN A 26 3.41 7.86 16.49
CA GLN A 26 3.87 6.94 17.53
C GLN A 26 3.50 5.48 17.21
N PRO A 27 3.99 4.91 16.09
CA PRO A 27 3.55 3.61 15.56
C PRO A 27 3.66 2.46 16.57
N PHE A 28 4.71 2.44 17.38
CA PHE A 28 4.91 1.39 18.38
C PHE A 28 3.89 1.44 19.51
N SER A 29 3.72 2.59 20.15
CA SER A 29 2.78 2.72 21.27
C SER A 29 1.35 2.51 20.78
N THR A 30 1.03 3.01 19.59
CA THR A 30 -0.29 2.82 18.99
C THR A 30 -0.55 1.34 18.66
N ALA A 31 0.43 0.60 18.14
CA ALA A 31 0.30 -0.83 17.91
C ALA A 31 0.13 -1.61 19.22
N GLU A 32 0.92 -1.30 20.24
CA GLU A 32 0.84 -1.94 21.55
C GLU A 32 -0.51 -1.66 22.23
N GLN A 33 -0.96 -0.41 22.21
CA GLN A 33 -2.25 -0.01 22.75
C GLN A 33 -3.41 -0.66 21.98
N ALA A 34 -3.36 -0.65 20.64
CA ALA A 34 -4.39 -1.29 19.83
C ALA A 34 -4.51 -2.79 20.13
N LEU A 35 -3.40 -3.48 20.41
CA LEU A 35 -3.39 -4.88 20.82
C LEU A 35 -3.96 -5.08 22.24
N LYS A 36 -3.62 -4.21 23.19
CA LYS A 36 -4.14 -4.27 24.57
C LYS A 36 -5.64 -4.01 24.63
N ASP A 37 -6.14 -3.10 23.81
CA ASP A 37 -7.54 -2.71 23.76
C ASP A 37 -8.42 -3.67 22.94
N CYS A 38 -7.83 -4.73 22.37
CA CYS A 38 -8.59 -5.76 21.66
C CYS A 38 -9.17 -6.79 22.64
N ALA A 39 -10.47 -6.74 22.85
CA ALA A 39 -11.20 -7.76 23.62
C ALA A 39 -11.35 -9.08 22.85
N SER A 40 -11.26 -9.05 21.51
CA SER A 40 -11.41 -10.23 20.65
C SER A 40 -10.61 -10.12 19.35
N GLU A 41 -10.40 -11.25 18.68
CA GLU A 41 -9.79 -11.31 17.33
C GLU A 41 -10.60 -10.51 16.30
N LYS A 42 -11.93 -10.51 16.42
CA LYS A 42 -12.84 -9.74 15.56
C LYS A 42 -12.59 -8.24 15.71
N ASP A 43 -12.34 -7.78 16.93
CA ASP A 43 -12.06 -6.36 17.20
C ASP A 43 -10.70 -5.95 16.61
N GLY A 44 -9.70 -6.83 16.70
CA GLY A 44 -8.39 -6.61 16.08
C GLY A 44 -8.47 -6.46 14.57
N LEU A 45 -9.19 -7.38 13.90
CA LEU A 45 -9.43 -7.27 12.46
C LEU A 45 -10.22 -6.01 12.11
N ARG A 46 -11.27 -5.67 12.86
CA ARG A 46 -12.06 -4.46 12.63
C ARG A 46 -11.21 -3.19 12.73
N ARG A 47 -10.31 -3.10 13.72
CA ARG A 47 -9.37 -1.98 13.86
C ARG A 47 -8.39 -1.92 12.69
N ALA A 48 -7.82 -3.05 12.28
CA ALA A 48 -6.91 -3.13 11.13
C ALA A 48 -7.61 -2.66 9.83
N PHE A 49 -8.84 -3.12 9.59
CA PHE A 49 -9.64 -2.70 8.43
C PHE A 49 -10.05 -1.22 8.47
N ARG A 50 -10.42 -0.69 9.66
CA ARG A 50 -10.71 0.74 9.84
C ARG A 50 -9.50 1.57 9.44
N LEU A 51 -8.32 1.21 9.92
CA LEU A 51 -7.09 1.93 9.59
C LEU A 51 -6.75 1.81 8.09
N TRP A 52 -6.85 0.62 7.51
CA TRP A 52 -6.70 0.43 6.07
C TRP A 52 -7.67 1.31 5.27
N ALA A 53 -8.94 1.39 5.67
CA ALA A 53 -9.96 2.18 4.99
C ALA A 53 -9.64 3.68 5.05
N VAL A 54 -9.20 4.20 6.21
CA VAL A 54 -8.77 5.60 6.34
C VAL A 54 -7.56 5.88 5.45
N SER A 55 -6.54 5.02 5.50
CA SER A 55 -5.36 5.13 4.63
C SER A 55 -5.73 5.08 3.15
N PHE A 56 -6.65 4.19 2.76
CA PHE A 56 -7.15 4.08 1.40
C PHE A 56 -7.86 5.36 0.96
N LEU A 57 -8.74 5.91 1.79
CA LEU A 57 -9.46 7.15 1.47
C LEU A 57 -8.52 8.34 1.31
N ILE A 58 -7.55 8.49 2.22
CA ILE A 58 -6.52 9.54 2.10
C ILE A 58 -5.71 9.31 0.82
N GLY A 59 -5.26 8.08 0.58
CA GLY A 59 -4.52 7.71 -0.63
C GLY A 59 -5.31 7.99 -1.92
N LEU A 60 -6.62 7.72 -1.92
CA LEU A 60 -7.52 7.99 -3.03
C LEU A 60 -7.61 9.50 -3.29
N VAL A 61 -7.87 10.30 -2.25
CA VAL A 61 -7.90 11.78 -2.35
C VAL A 61 -6.59 12.30 -2.92
N LEU A 62 -5.45 11.75 -2.48
CA LEU A 62 -4.15 12.11 -3.04
C LEU A 62 -3.99 11.66 -4.49
N GLN A 63 -4.64 10.59 -4.95
CA GLN A 63 -4.60 10.10 -6.33
C GLN A 63 -5.56 10.80 -7.29
N LEU A 64 -6.63 11.42 -6.80
CA LEU A 64 -7.64 12.08 -7.64
C LEU A 64 -7.05 13.05 -8.68
N PRO A 65 -6.11 13.95 -8.34
CA PRO A 65 -5.57 14.88 -9.34
C PRO A 65 -4.90 14.18 -10.52
N VAL A 66 -4.26 13.02 -10.32
CA VAL A 66 -3.65 12.24 -11.41
C VAL A 66 -4.70 11.54 -12.26
N TYR A 67 -5.74 11.00 -11.63
CA TYR A 67 -6.85 10.40 -12.35
C TYR A 67 -7.60 11.44 -13.18
N GLU A 68 -7.80 12.66 -12.67
CA GLU A 68 -8.38 13.77 -13.42
C GLU A 68 -7.47 14.24 -14.56
N LEU A 69 -6.17 14.41 -14.31
CA LEU A 69 -5.19 14.83 -15.32
C LEU A 69 -5.17 13.91 -16.54
N LEU A 70 -5.39 12.61 -16.31
CA LEU A 70 -5.38 11.58 -17.35
C LEU A 70 -6.78 11.18 -17.83
N ASN A 71 -7.82 11.95 -17.50
CA ASN A 71 -9.22 11.73 -17.90
C ASN A 71 -9.75 10.33 -17.53
N MET A 72 -9.25 9.73 -16.45
CA MET A 72 -9.73 8.44 -15.99
C MET A 72 -11.17 8.52 -15.48
N GLU A 73 -11.96 7.49 -15.73
CA GLU A 73 -13.35 7.40 -15.26
C GLU A 73 -13.46 7.02 -13.78
N TRP A 74 -12.69 7.68 -12.91
CA TRP A 74 -12.53 7.33 -11.49
C TRP A 74 -13.82 7.46 -10.67
N GLN A 75 -14.80 8.25 -11.14
CA GLN A 75 -16.09 8.44 -10.48
C GLN A 75 -17.02 7.23 -10.65
N LYS A 76 -16.74 6.34 -11.60
CA LYS A 76 -17.59 5.18 -11.85
C LYS A 76 -17.43 4.15 -10.72
N ALA A 77 -18.56 3.65 -10.22
CA ALA A 77 -18.56 2.55 -9.24
C ALA A 77 -17.82 1.31 -9.77
N GLY A 78 -17.85 1.09 -11.09
CA GLY A 78 -17.10 0.04 -11.78
C GLY A 78 -15.58 0.17 -11.72
N PHE A 79 -15.05 1.34 -11.34
CA PHE A 79 -13.64 1.54 -11.03
C PHE A 79 -13.37 1.47 -9.52
N LEU A 80 -14.09 2.28 -8.73
CA LEU A 80 -13.81 2.45 -7.29
C LEU A 80 -13.95 1.16 -6.49
N LEU A 81 -14.99 0.37 -6.74
CA LEU A 81 -15.26 -0.84 -5.96
C LEU A 81 -14.23 -1.94 -6.26
N PRO A 82 -13.92 -2.28 -7.53
CA PRO A 82 -12.84 -3.22 -7.83
C PRO A 82 -11.47 -2.71 -7.36
N ASN A 83 -11.21 -1.39 -7.43
CA ASN A 83 -9.98 -0.78 -6.97
C ASN A 83 -9.77 -0.99 -5.46
N ALA A 84 -10.79 -0.65 -4.67
CA ALA A 84 -10.79 -0.86 -3.23
C ALA A 84 -10.65 -2.35 -2.86
N LEU A 85 -11.37 -3.23 -3.58
CA LEU A 85 -11.31 -4.66 -3.35
C LEU A 85 -9.92 -5.24 -3.64
N LEU A 86 -9.28 -4.87 -4.74
CA LEU A 86 -7.94 -5.34 -5.07
C LEU A 86 -6.91 -4.88 -4.04
N LEU A 87 -6.97 -3.62 -3.60
CA LEU A 87 -6.07 -3.11 -2.57
C LEU A 87 -6.32 -3.76 -1.20
N LEU A 88 -7.57 -4.12 -0.90
CA LEU A 88 -7.92 -4.88 0.31
C LEU A 88 -7.33 -6.29 0.25
N LEU A 89 -7.44 -6.96 -0.89
CA LEU A 89 -6.85 -8.29 -1.09
C LEU A 89 -5.33 -8.25 -1.00
N ILE A 90 -4.69 -7.21 -1.53
CA ILE A 90 -3.24 -6.97 -1.38
C ILE A 90 -2.87 -6.82 0.09
N PHE A 91 -3.61 -6.00 0.83
CA PHE A 91 -3.42 -5.81 2.27
C PHE A 91 -3.51 -7.14 3.04
N LEU A 92 -4.57 -7.93 2.80
CA LEU A 92 -4.78 -9.21 3.46
C LEU A 92 -3.72 -10.24 3.08
N ALA A 93 -3.40 -10.36 1.79
CA ALA A 93 -2.39 -11.28 1.30
C ALA A 93 -1.01 -10.97 1.91
N THR A 94 -0.69 -9.69 2.09
CA THR A 94 0.57 -9.26 2.72
C THR A 94 0.60 -9.63 4.20
N GLY A 95 -0.48 -9.37 4.95
CA GLY A 95 -0.56 -9.77 6.36
C GLY A 95 -0.42 -11.29 6.56
N VAL A 96 -1.08 -12.08 5.72
CA VAL A 96 -0.95 -13.56 5.71
C VAL A 96 0.48 -13.98 5.35
N ALA A 97 1.09 -13.38 4.33
CA ALA A 97 2.46 -13.68 3.94
C ALA A 97 3.44 -13.42 5.09
N ILE A 98 3.31 -12.28 5.79
CA ILE A 98 4.14 -11.94 6.95
C ILE A 98 3.96 -12.99 8.05
N HIS A 99 2.72 -13.33 8.39
CA HIS A 99 2.44 -14.36 9.38
C HIS A 99 3.09 -15.71 9.02
N LEU A 100 2.94 -16.16 7.78
CA LEU A 100 3.55 -17.41 7.31
C LEU A 100 5.08 -17.36 7.38
N GLY A 101 5.69 -16.23 6.98
CA GLY A 101 7.12 -16.00 7.09
C GLY A 101 7.63 -16.14 8.52
N LEU A 102 6.95 -15.50 9.47
CA LEU A 102 7.27 -15.60 10.90
C LEU A 102 7.17 -17.04 11.41
N ARG A 103 6.10 -17.76 11.05
CA ARG A 103 5.88 -19.16 11.43
C ARG A 103 6.98 -20.10 10.91
N VAL A 104 7.43 -19.91 9.67
CA VAL A 104 8.54 -20.71 9.10
C VAL A 104 9.82 -20.50 9.89
N THR A 105 10.07 -19.28 10.36
CA THR A 105 11.21 -18.96 11.23
C THR A 105 11.00 -19.28 12.71
N ARG A 106 9.95 -20.05 13.03
CA ARG A 106 9.59 -20.49 14.40
C ARG A 106 9.22 -19.35 15.37
N VAL A 107 8.86 -18.18 14.86
CA VAL A 107 8.26 -17.12 15.69
C VAL A 107 6.80 -17.49 15.96
N PRO A 108 6.32 -17.45 17.22
CA PRO A 108 4.96 -17.84 17.59
C PRO A 108 3.95 -16.74 17.24
N SER A 109 3.87 -16.37 15.96
CA SER A 109 2.99 -15.28 15.51
C SER A 109 1.51 -15.68 15.52
N ASN A 110 0.64 -14.73 15.85
CA ASN A 110 -0.81 -14.79 15.63
C ASN A 110 -1.18 -13.94 14.39
N LEU A 111 -2.07 -14.44 13.52
CA LEU A 111 -2.41 -13.78 12.27
C LEU A 111 -3.07 -12.41 12.49
N VAL A 112 -4.05 -12.32 13.38
CA VAL A 112 -4.78 -11.07 13.65
C VAL A 112 -3.86 -10.01 14.21
N GLU A 113 -3.02 -10.38 15.17
CA GLU A 113 -2.05 -9.46 15.75
C GLU A 113 -1.02 -9.00 14.71
N THR A 114 -0.53 -9.91 13.86
CA THR A 114 0.40 -9.59 12.78
C THR A 114 -0.24 -8.61 11.79
N CYS A 115 -1.49 -8.87 11.40
CA CYS A 115 -2.26 -7.98 10.51
C CYS A 115 -2.51 -6.61 11.14
N LEU A 116 -2.78 -6.53 12.44
CA LEU A 116 -2.99 -5.26 13.14
C LEU A 116 -1.68 -4.46 13.23
N ILE A 117 -0.57 -5.09 13.61
CA ILE A 117 0.75 -4.44 13.62
C ILE A 117 1.12 -3.98 12.21
N TYR A 118 0.89 -4.80 11.19
CA TYR A 118 1.09 -4.44 9.79
C TYR A 118 0.22 -3.25 9.38
N ALA A 119 -1.04 -3.21 9.80
CA ALA A 119 -1.93 -2.09 9.52
C ALA A 119 -1.39 -0.79 10.12
N VAL A 120 -1.02 -0.82 11.41
CA VAL A 120 -0.51 0.36 12.13
C VAL A 120 0.79 0.86 11.53
N ILE A 121 1.76 -0.03 11.34
CA ILE A 121 3.13 0.35 10.99
C ILE A 121 3.31 0.53 9.49
N PHE A 122 2.63 -0.24 8.65
CA PHE A 122 2.83 -0.18 7.20
C PHE A 122 1.63 0.45 6.49
N ALA A 123 0.42 -0.06 6.70
CA ALA A 123 -0.76 0.42 5.98
C ALA A 123 -1.13 1.87 6.36
N GLY A 124 -0.88 2.29 7.61
CA GLY A 124 -0.96 3.68 8.05
C GLY A 124 -0.13 4.62 7.17
N HIS A 125 1.06 4.16 6.75
CA HIS A 125 1.97 4.91 5.89
C HIS A 125 1.69 4.80 4.39
N ALA A 126 0.67 4.05 3.95
CA ALA A 126 0.33 3.89 2.53
C ALA A 126 0.15 5.22 1.77
N PRO A 127 -0.48 6.28 2.33
CA PRO A 127 -0.60 7.57 1.66
C PRO A 127 0.75 8.22 1.29
N PHE A 128 1.79 8.03 2.12
CA PHE A 128 3.13 8.56 1.83
C PHE A 128 3.80 7.78 0.71
N PHE A 129 3.62 6.46 0.68
CA PHE A 129 4.08 5.66 -0.47
C PHE A 129 3.40 6.10 -1.76
N THR A 130 2.09 6.38 -1.73
CA THR A 130 1.37 6.95 -2.88
C THR A 130 2.00 8.26 -3.37
N LEU A 131 2.36 9.17 -2.47
CA LEU A 131 3.04 10.43 -2.82
C LEU A 131 4.45 10.20 -3.38
N LEU A 132 5.22 9.31 -2.78
CA LEU A 132 6.57 8.97 -3.27
C LEU A 132 6.53 8.26 -4.64
N LEU A 133 5.43 7.57 -4.95
CA LEU A 133 5.23 6.85 -6.21
C LEU A 133 4.44 7.67 -7.24
N TYR A 134 4.00 8.88 -6.89
CA TYR A 134 3.13 9.72 -7.72
C TYR A 134 3.67 9.99 -9.12
N PRO A 135 4.95 10.37 -9.30
CA PRO A 135 5.51 10.58 -10.64
C PRO A 135 5.51 9.28 -11.46
N SER A 136 5.90 8.16 -10.84
CA SER A 136 5.88 6.86 -11.50
C SER A 136 4.47 6.39 -11.85
N LEU A 137 3.45 6.78 -11.08
CA LEU A 137 2.06 6.51 -11.39
C LEU A 137 1.63 7.28 -12.64
N ILE A 138 1.93 8.59 -12.72
CA ILE A 138 1.65 9.41 -13.90
C ILE A 138 2.31 8.83 -15.15
N ASP A 139 3.60 8.49 -15.07
CA ASP A 139 4.34 7.92 -16.20
C ASP A 139 3.69 6.62 -16.69
N ARG A 140 3.37 5.70 -15.78
CA ARG A 140 2.76 4.40 -16.11
C ARG A 140 1.38 4.57 -16.72
N LEU A 141 0.53 5.41 -16.12
CA LEU A 141 -0.82 5.65 -16.63
C LEU A 141 -0.79 6.37 -17.99
N SER A 142 0.13 7.32 -18.20
CA SER A 142 0.31 7.99 -19.50
C SER A 142 0.73 7.02 -20.60
N LEU A 143 1.61 6.07 -20.28
CA LEU A 143 2.01 5.01 -21.21
C LEU A 143 0.85 4.07 -21.54
N LEU A 144 0.08 3.65 -20.53
CA LEU A 144 -1.11 2.83 -20.73
C LEU A 144 -2.16 3.56 -21.57
N GLN A 145 -2.37 4.86 -21.33
CA GLN A 145 -3.30 5.69 -22.09
C GLN A 145 -2.85 5.81 -23.56
N THR A 146 -1.56 6.07 -23.79
CA THR A 146 -1.00 6.15 -25.14
C THR A 146 -1.18 4.84 -25.89
N ALA A 147 -0.86 3.71 -25.26
CA ALA A 147 -1.05 2.39 -25.86
C ALA A 147 -2.54 2.12 -26.16
N LYS A 148 -3.44 2.50 -25.25
CA LYS A 148 -4.89 2.37 -25.45
C LYS A 148 -5.41 3.20 -26.62
N MET A 149 -4.97 4.45 -26.74
CA MET A 149 -5.33 5.32 -27.87
C MET A 149 -4.81 4.79 -29.20
N GLN A 150 -3.71 4.05 -29.20
CA GLN A 150 -3.17 3.35 -30.38
C GLN A 150 -3.90 2.05 -30.71
N GLY A 151 -4.93 1.66 -29.96
CA GLY A 151 -5.68 0.42 -30.15
C GLY A 151 -4.93 -0.84 -29.70
N THR A 152 -3.87 -0.69 -28.90
CA THR A 152 -3.08 -1.81 -28.38
C THR A 152 -3.89 -2.60 -27.35
N GLY A 153 -3.74 -3.93 -27.27
CA GLY A 153 -4.35 -4.72 -26.19
C GLY A 153 -3.68 -4.48 -24.84
N PHE A 154 -4.35 -4.79 -23.72
CA PHE A 154 -3.75 -4.64 -22.38
C PHE A 154 -2.42 -5.39 -22.23
N TRP A 155 -2.36 -6.65 -22.68
CA TRP A 155 -1.16 -7.47 -22.55
C TRP A 155 0.02 -6.90 -23.34
N ASP A 156 -0.25 -6.44 -24.56
CA ASP A 156 0.77 -5.80 -25.40
C ASP A 156 1.23 -4.46 -24.80
N ALA A 157 0.31 -3.67 -24.23
CA ALA A 157 0.64 -2.43 -23.53
C ALA A 157 1.55 -2.69 -22.31
N MET A 158 1.28 -3.76 -21.55
CA MET A 158 2.14 -4.18 -20.43
C MET A 158 3.53 -4.62 -20.88
N ILE A 159 3.63 -5.36 -22.00
CA ILE A 159 4.91 -5.75 -22.59
C ILE A 159 5.70 -4.53 -23.05
N GLN A 160 5.05 -3.59 -23.74
CA GLN A 160 5.67 -2.33 -24.18
C GLN A 160 6.15 -1.51 -22.99
N MET A 161 5.35 -1.40 -21.93
CA MET A 161 5.75 -0.71 -20.70
C MET A 161 6.98 -1.39 -20.07
N GLY A 162 7.01 -2.72 -20.01
CA GLY A 162 8.17 -3.48 -19.52
C GLY A 162 9.43 -3.23 -20.36
N ALA A 163 9.30 -3.23 -21.69
CA ALA A 163 10.39 -2.94 -22.61
C ALA A 163 10.92 -1.50 -22.43
N GLN A 164 10.03 -0.53 -22.25
CA GLN A 164 10.42 0.86 -21.99
C GLN A 164 11.11 1.05 -20.65
N ILE A 165 10.66 0.36 -19.59
CA ILE A 165 11.35 0.35 -18.29
C ILE A 165 12.76 -0.22 -18.46
N HIS A 166 12.90 -1.32 -19.20
CA HIS A 166 14.20 -1.92 -19.47
C HIS A 166 15.12 -0.98 -20.27
N GLN A 167 14.63 -0.37 -21.35
CA GLN A 167 15.39 0.62 -22.12
C GLN A 167 15.79 1.84 -21.27
N ALA A 168 14.90 2.31 -20.40
CA ALA A 168 15.17 3.40 -19.49
C ALA A 168 16.20 3.06 -18.40
N SER A 169 16.34 1.78 -18.02
CA SER A 169 17.41 1.30 -17.11
C SER A 169 18.77 1.18 -17.79
N LEU A 170 18.79 0.98 -19.11
CA LEU A 170 20.00 0.90 -19.92
C LEU A 170 20.50 2.26 -20.42
N GLY A 171 19.83 3.36 -20.05
CA GLY A 171 20.23 4.72 -20.39
C GLY A 171 19.88 5.17 -21.82
N TYR A 172 19.07 4.40 -22.56
CA TYR A 172 18.72 4.73 -23.95
C TYR A 172 17.61 5.77 -24.12
N ARG A 173 17.02 6.26 -23.02
CA ARG A 173 15.91 7.21 -23.07
C ARG A 173 16.42 8.61 -22.72
N GLU A 174 16.21 9.59 -23.60
CA GLU A 174 16.34 11.00 -23.25
C GLU A 174 15.33 11.32 -22.14
N ARG A 175 15.82 11.41 -20.90
CA ARG A 175 15.04 11.89 -19.76
C ARG A 175 15.28 13.38 -19.65
N SER A 176 14.23 14.15 -19.34
CA SER A 176 14.40 15.55 -18.99
C SER A 176 15.30 15.66 -17.75
N VAL A 177 16.14 16.71 -17.70
CA VAL A 177 17.03 16.97 -16.54
C VAL A 177 16.23 17.00 -15.23
N VAL A 178 15.03 17.57 -15.26
CA VAL A 178 14.09 17.61 -14.13
C VAL A 178 13.68 16.21 -13.68
N GLY A 179 13.36 15.30 -14.62
CA GLY A 179 13.00 13.92 -14.30
C GLY A 179 14.17 13.13 -13.70
N VAL A 180 15.39 13.34 -14.20
CA VAL A 180 16.60 12.69 -13.66
C VAL A 180 16.87 13.15 -12.23
N VAL A 181 16.82 14.46 -11.97
CA VAL A 181 17.04 15.02 -10.62
C VAL A 181 15.94 14.58 -9.65
N ALA A 182 14.67 14.57 -10.09
CA ALA A 182 13.56 14.10 -9.27
C ALA A 182 13.73 12.61 -8.89
N ASP A 183 14.09 11.75 -9.84
CA ASP A 183 14.37 10.34 -9.56
C ASP A 183 15.58 10.15 -8.63
N ALA A 184 16.66 10.92 -8.84
CA ALA A 184 17.87 10.84 -8.03
C ALA A 184 17.64 11.18 -6.55
N ILE A 185 16.65 12.02 -6.24
CA ILE A 185 16.24 12.33 -4.86
C ILE A 185 15.21 11.32 -4.36
N ARG A 186 14.21 11.00 -5.17
CA ARG A 186 13.06 10.17 -4.80
C ARG A 186 13.45 8.74 -4.46
N TRP A 187 14.36 8.13 -5.23
CA TRP A 187 14.79 6.75 -5.00
C TRP A 187 15.47 6.56 -3.63
N PRO A 188 16.49 7.34 -3.26
CA PRO A 188 17.07 7.29 -1.92
C PRO A 188 16.06 7.56 -0.81
N VAL A 189 15.20 8.57 -0.96
CA VAL A 189 14.17 8.89 0.05
C VAL A 189 13.20 7.73 0.22
N GLY A 190 12.70 7.15 -0.87
CA GLY A 190 11.82 6.00 -0.83
C GLY A 190 12.48 4.76 -0.22
N PHE A 191 13.75 4.53 -0.52
CA PHE A 191 14.54 3.44 0.06
C PHE A 191 14.74 3.62 1.58
N LEU A 192 15.16 4.81 2.02
CA LEU A 192 15.35 5.13 3.43
C LEU A 192 14.03 5.05 4.20
N TYR A 193 12.94 5.57 3.62
CA TYR A 193 11.61 5.52 4.22
C TYR A 193 11.09 4.09 4.36
N SER A 194 11.20 3.28 3.30
CA SER A 194 10.81 1.86 3.33
C SER A 194 11.65 1.07 4.34
N GLY A 195 12.97 1.33 4.37
CA GLY A 195 13.89 0.73 5.33
C GLY A 195 13.53 1.08 6.77
N ALA A 196 13.22 2.35 7.05
CA ALA A 196 12.77 2.79 8.37
C ALA A 196 11.51 2.05 8.80
N ILE A 197 10.48 1.98 7.93
CA ILE A 197 9.23 1.26 8.23
C ILE A 197 9.48 -0.23 8.47
N MET A 198 10.35 -0.87 7.68
CA MET A 198 10.73 -2.27 7.92
C MET A 198 11.41 -2.49 9.26
N VAL A 199 12.30 -1.58 9.67
CA VAL A 199 12.93 -1.64 11.00
C VAL A 199 11.90 -1.45 12.11
N LEU A 200 10.93 -0.54 11.93
CA LEU A 200 9.84 -0.36 12.88
C LEU A 200 9.00 -1.63 13.01
N MET A 201 8.61 -2.23 11.87
CA MET A 201 7.82 -3.45 11.81
C MET A 201 8.53 -4.63 12.48
N GLN A 202 9.82 -4.82 12.16
CA GLN A 202 10.66 -5.87 12.75
C GLN A 202 10.74 -5.72 14.26
N ARG A 203 10.98 -4.49 14.76
CA ARG A 203 11.06 -4.23 16.20
C ARG A 203 9.73 -4.50 16.90
N ALA A 204 8.61 -4.15 16.28
CA ALA A 204 7.30 -4.29 16.88
C ALA A 204 6.90 -5.76 16.99
N LEU A 205 7.14 -6.53 15.93
CA LEU A 205 6.88 -7.97 15.92
C LEU A 205 7.82 -8.72 16.88
N ALA A 206 9.10 -8.36 16.94
CA ALA A 206 10.04 -8.94 17.89
C ALA A 206 9.64 -8.68 19.34
N ALA A 207 9.25 -7.44 19.66
CA ALA A 207 8.76 -7.08 20.99
C ALA A 207 7.44 -7.82 21.31
N ARG A 208 6.49 -7.87 20.37
CA ARG A 208 5.19 -8.51 20.58
C ARG A 208 5.31 -10.00 20.85
N TYR A 209 6.10 -10.70 20.04
CA TYR A 209 6.23 -12.16 20.11
C TYR A 209 7.36 -12.63 21.04
N ASN A 210 7.98 -11.71 21.80
CA ASN A 210 9.13 -11.97 22.65
C ASN A 210 10.19 -12.82 21.93
N ALA A 211 10.50 -12.43 20.69
CA ALA A 211 11.35 -13.18 19.78
C ALA A 211 12.60 -12.39 19.42
N ASP A 212 13.68 -13.10 19.13
CA ASP A 212 14.90 -12.49 18.64
C ASP A 212 14.65 -11.76 17.31
N ARG A 213 15.36 -10.64 17.14
CA ARG A 213 15.23 -9.79 15.94
C ARG A 213 15.63 -10.50 14.65
N TYR A 214 16.55 -11.45 14.73
CA TYR A 214 17.08 -12.15 13.56
C TYR A 214 16.05 -13.10 12.92
N PRO A 215 15.40 -14.03 13.66
CA PRO A 215 14.28 -14.81 13.13
C PRO A 215 13.16 -13.94 12.55
N VAL A 216 12.78 -12.86 13.24
CA VAL A 216 11.74 -11.94 12.75
C VAL A 216 12.14 -11.28 11.44
N PHE A 217 13.39 -10.81 11.31
CA PHE A 217 13.92 -10.24 10.07
C PHE A 217 13.88 -11.25 8.92
N LEU A 218 14.33 -12.48 9.15
CA LEU A 218 14.28 -13.54 8.16
C LEU A 218 12.84 -13.86 7.76
N GLY A 219 11.91 -13.90 8.73
CA GLY A 219 10.50 -14.18 8.48
C GLY A 219 9.85 -13.11 7.61
N ILE A 220 10.07 -11.83 7.91
CA ILE A 220 9.59 -10.71 7.08
C ILE A 220 10.23 -10.74 5.69
N SER A 221 11.54 -11.01 5.60
CA SER A 221 12.26 -11.08 4.33
C SER A 221 11.73 -12.22 3.44
N LEU A 222 11.46 -13.39 4.03
CA LEU A 222 10.84 -14.53 3.35
C LEU A 222 9.40 -14.23 2.92
N ALA A 223 8.64 -13.55 3.78
CA ALA A 223 7.29 -13.11 3.46
C ALA A 223 7.26 -12.21 2.23
N ILE A 224 8.10 -11.17 2.20
CA ILE A 224 8.16 -10.23 1.09
C ILE A 224 8.75 -10.91 -0.16
N GLY A 225 9.89 -11.58 -0.01
CA GLY A 225 10.67 -12.13 -1.12
C GLY A 225 10.19 -13.47 -1.67
N VAL A 226 9.25 -14.16 -1.01
CA VAL A 226 8.75 -15.46 -1.50
C VAL A 226 7.23 -15.53 -1.42
N PHE A 227 6.65 -15.43 -0.23
CA PHE A 227 5.22 -15.69 -0.05
C PHE A 227 4.33 -14.61 -0.68
N SER A 228 4.78 -13.36 -0.70
CA SER A 228 3.99 -12.26 -1.25
C SER A 228 4.14 -12.14 -2.78
N ILE A 229 5.21 -12.65 -3.38
CA ILE A 229 5.50 -12.41 -4.82
C ILE A 229 4.34 -12.88 -5.69
N PHE A 230 3.93 -14.14 -5.57
CA PHE A 230 2.89 -14.70 -6.42
C PHE A 230 1.54 -13.97 -6.30
N PRO A 231 0.95 -13.82 -5.09
CA PRO A 231 -0.32 -13.09 -4.96
C PRO A 231 -0.19 -11.61 -5.35
N LEU A 232 0.92 -10.95 -5.01
CA LEU A 232 1.11 -9.55 -5.38
C LEU A 232 1.25 -9.35 -6.88
N VAL A 233 1.93 -10.25 -7.60
CA VAL A 233 2.03 -10.17 -9.07
C VAL A 233 0.64 -10.31 -9.70
N ILE A 234 -0.14 -11.32 -9.30
CA ILE A 234 -1.49 -11.52 -9.84
C ILE A 234 -2.38 -10.31 -9.55
N LEU A 235 -2.43 -9.86 -8.29
CA LEU A 235 -3.26 -8.73 -7.89
C LEU A 235 -2.80 -7.42 -8.54
N SER A 236 -1.50 -7.23 -8.73
CA SER A 236 -0.96 -6.06 -9.46
C SER A 236 -1.31 -6.08 -10.94
N LEU A 237 -1.35 -7.26 -11.58
CA LEU A 237 -1.80 -7.39 -12.97
C LEU A 237 -3.28 -7.09 -13.10
N MET A 238 -4.12 -7.60 -12.18
CA MET A 238 -5.55 -7.28 -12.13
C MET A 238 -5.79 -5.79 -11.90
N TYR A 239 -5.00 -5.17 -11.02
CA TYR A 239 -5.04 -3.73 -10.76
C TYR A 239 -4.64 -2.93 -12.00
N GLY A 240 -3.56 -3.32 -12.68
CA GLY A 240 -3.15 -2.72 -13.95
C GLY A 240 -4.22 -2.83 -15.04
N PHE A 241 -4.89 -3.99 -15.13
CA PHE A 241 -6.00 -4.19 -16.06
C PHE A 241 -7.20 -3.29 -15.75
N LEU A 242 -7.54 -3.14 -14.47
CA LEU A 242 -8.59 -2.22 -14.03
C LEU A 242 -8.26 -0.76 -14.41
N LEU A 243 -7.04 -0.32 -14.14
CA LEU A 243 -6.56 1.01 -14.55
C LEU A 243 -6.65 1.18 -16.08
N TYR A 244 -6.24 0.16 -16.84
CA TYR A 244 -6.29 0.18 -18.29
C TYR A 244 -7.70 0.32 -18.85
N ILE A 245 -8.68 -0.37 -18.28
CA ILE A 245 -10.08 -0.23 -18.69
C ILE A 245 -10.62 1.17 -18.38
N ALA A 246 -10.20 1.77 -17.25
CA ALA A 246 -10.71 3.06 -16.79
C ALA A 246 -10.06 4.29 -17.44
N LEU A 247 -8.94 4.12 -18.16
CA LEU A 247 -8.29 5.16 -19.00
C LEU A 247 -9.04 5.44 -20.29
#